data_AF-A0AA38UKA3-F1
#
_entry.id   AF-A0AA38UKA3-F1
#
_cell.length_a   1.000
_cell.length_b   1.000
_cell.length_c   1.000
_cell.angle_alpha   90.00
_cell.angle_beta   90.00
_cell.angle_gamma   90.00
#
_symmetry.space_group_name_H-M   'P 1'
#
loop_
_entity.id
_entity.type
_entity.pdbx_description
1 polymer ?
#
loop_
_entity_poly.entity_id
_entity_poly.type
_entity_poly.pdbx_seq_one_letter_code
_entity_poly.pdbx_strand_id
1 'polypeptide(L)'
;MPALLNNYEVLLDFNNDTSRPVSIQLSQDYGRNTTAIVLLLPSETLSLILQPGSLYRYAVKINSGSAYKVADVSARSWRDIRCDISHLFSGGIASRFDDSSTSTRDGVVVDRLWRDYRISCFWDDHQVQHCRSSESARRG
;
A
#
# COMPACT_ATOMS: atom_id res chain seq x y z
N MET A 1 -7.07 -36.55 -19.95
CA MET A 1 -5.69 -36.02 -19.89
C MET A 1 -5.43 -35.48 -18.51
N PRO A 2 -4.32 -35.81 -17.83
CA PRO A 2 -3.92 -35.09 -16.63
C PRO A 2 -3.43 -33.70 -17.05
N ALA A 3 -4.04 -32.64 -16.52
CA ALA A 3 -3.61 -31.28 -16.77
C ALA A 3 -2.26 -31.05 -16.09
N LEU A 4 -1.27 -30.57 -16.86
CA LEU A 4 -0.03 -30.04 -16.31
C LEU A 4 -0.39 -28.84 -15.42
N LEU A 5 -0.35 -29.03 -14.10
CA LEU A 5 -0.38 -27.93 -13.13
C LEU A 5 0.97 -27.22 -13.23
N ASN A 6 1.10 -26.33 -14.21
CA ASN A 6 2.15 -25.34 -14.16
C ASN A 6 1.80 -24.41 -12.98
N ASN A 7 2.55 -24.52 -11.88
CA ASN A 7 2.52 -23.53 -10.82
C ASN A 7 3.10 -22.24 -11.39
N TYR A 8 2.24 -21.37 -11.91
CA TYR A 8 2.63 -20.03 -12.31
C TYR A 8 2.40 -19.08 -11.14
N GLU A 9 3.35 -18.18 -10.95
CA GLU A 9 3.24 -17.07 -10.01
C GLU A 9 2.67 -15.86 -10.75
N VAL A 10 1.91 -15.02 -10.04
CA VAL A 10 1.35 -13.79 -10.58
C VAL A 10 1.97 -12.61 -9.85
N LEU A 11 2.38 -11.60 -10.59
CA LEU A 11 2.96 -10.38 -10.02
C LEU A 11 1.91 -9.28 -9.88
N LEU A 12 1.92 -8.62 -8.73
CA LEU A 12 1.22 -7.35 -8.51
C LEU A 12 2.24 -6.26 -8.23
N ASP A 13 2.35 -5.32 -9.18
CA ASP A 13 3.28 -4.21 -9.10
C ASP A 13 2.57 -2.95 -8.61
N PHE A 14 2.87 -2.52 -7.39
CA PHE A 14 2.49 -1.20 -6.90
C PHE A 14 3.54 -0.19 -7.35
N ASN A 15 3.16 0.72 -8.23
CA ASN A 15 4.02 1.78 -8.73
C ASN A 15 3.67 3.10 -8.04
N ASN A 16 4.60 3.65 -7.28
CA ASN A 16 4.44 4.96 -6.67
C ASN A 16 4.72 6.07 -7.68
N ASP A 17 3.73 6.37 -8.50
CA ASP A 17 3.74 7.49 -9.44
C ASP A 17 3.47 8.85 -8.77
N THR A 18 3.26 8.87 -7.45
CA THR A 18 2.97 10.10 -6.71
C THR A 18 4.24 10.78 -6.23
N SER A 19 4.19 12.10 -6.04
CA SER A 19 5.33 12.87 -5.50
C SER A 19 5.56 12.66 -4.00
N ARG A 20 4.76 11.80 -3.36
CA ARG A 20 4.81 11.54 -1.93
C ARG A 20 5.12 10.08 -1.70
N PRO A 21 5.85 9.77 -0.63
CA PRO A 21 6.08 8.38 -0.33
C PRO A 21 4.79 7.74 0.24
N VAL A 22 4.67 6.43 0.01
CA VAL A 22 3.46 5.65 0.30
C VAL A 22 3.86 4.41 1.11
N SER A 23 3.04 4.03 2.08
CA SER A 23 3.24 2.79 2.84
C SER A 23 2.20 1.75 2.45
N ILE A 24 2.63 0.52 2.22
CA ILE A 24 1.78 -0.61 1.85
C ILE A 24 1.87 -1.66 2.95
N GLN A 25 0.73 -2.16 3.40
CA GLN A 25 0.62 -3.16 4.45
C GLN A 25 -0.48 -4.16 4.14
N LEU A 26 -0.41 -5.39 4.65
CA LEU A 26 -1.56 -6.29 4.63
C LEU A 26 -2.71 -5.74 5.48
N SER A 27 -3.93 -5.70 4.93
CA SER A 27 -5.09 -5.11 5.61
C SER A 27 -5.44 -5.83 6.91
N GLN A 28 -5.21 -7.15 7.00
CA GLN A 28 -5.44 -7.94 8.22
C GLN A 28 -4.59 -7.48 9.41
N ASP A 29 -3.42 -6.91 9.13
CA ASP A 29 -2.43 -6.49 10.11
C ASP A 29 -2.44 -4.98 10.37
N TYR A 30 -3.29 -4.25 9.62
CA TYR A 30 -3.36 -2.80 9.64
C TYR A 30 -3.62 -2.25 11.06
N GLY A 31 -2.69 -1.44 11.56
CA GLY A 31 -2.77 -0.83 12.89
C GLY A 31 -2.54 -1.77 14.08
N ARG A 32 -2.27 -3.06 13.86
CA ARG A 32 -1.98 -4.05 14.92
C ARG A 32 -0.55 -4.57 14.87
N ASN A 33 -0.05 -4.93 13.68
CA ASN A 33 1.30 -5.47 13.49
C ASN A 33 2.06 -4.65 12.45
N THR A 34 3.08 -3.92 12.88
CA THR A 34 3.88 -3.05 12.00
C THR A 34 5.04 -3.77 11.32
N THR A 35 5.14 -5.10 11.48
CA THR A 35 6.30 -5.91 11.07
C THR A 35 6.40 -6.12 9.56
N ALA A 36 5.30 -5.95 8.81
CA ALA A 36 5.25 -6.13 7.36
C ALA A 36 4.64 -4.89 6.67
N ILE A 37 5.22 -3.73 6.95
CA ILE A 37 4.91 -2.48 6.24
C ILE A 37 6.07 -2.21 5.29
N VAL A 38 5.77 -2.00 4.00
CA VAL A 38 6.75 -1.59 3.01
C VAL A 38 6.58 -0.10 2.73
N LEU A 39 7.69 0.63 2.78
CA LEU A 39 7.75 2.03 2.39
C LEU A 39 8.17 2.12 0.91
N LEU A 40 7.35 2.75 0.07
CA LEU A 40 7.69 3.10 -1.30
C LEU A 40 7.96 4.59 -1.40
N LEU A 41 9.16 4.96 -1.83
CA LEU A 41 9.51 6.32 -2.18
C LEU A 41 8.88 6.72 -3.53
N PRO A 42 8.82 8.02 -3.86
CA PRO A 42 8.35 8.46 -5.16
C PRO A 42 9.14 7.79 -6.29
N SER A 43 8.43 7.36 -7.34
CA SER A 43 8.97 6.63 -8.50
C SER A 43 9.49 5.22 -8.22
N GLU A 44 9.29 4.67 -7.02
CA GLU A 44 9.60 3.26 -6.72
C GLU A 44 8.44 2.33 -7.08
N THR A 45 8.79 1.09 -7.42
CA THR A 45 7.82 0.03 -7.68
C THR A 45 8.06 -1.15 -6.74
N LEU A 46 6.99 -1.67 -6.14
CA LEU A 46 7.00 -2.88 -5.33
C LEU A 46 6.26 -3.99 -6.06
N SER A 47 6.97 -5.09 -6.33
CA SER A 47 6.40 -6.30 -6.90
C SER A 47 6.07 -7.31 -5.81
N LEU A 48 4.81 -7.73 -5.76
CA LEU A 48 4.32 -8.76 -4.85
C LEU A 48 4.00 -10.03 -5.63
N ILE A 49 4.45 -11.16 -5.12
CA ILE A 49 4.16 -12.48 -5.68
C ILE A 49 2.85 -12.97 -5.08
N LEU A 50 1.87 -13.21 -5.94
CA LEU A 50 0.54 -13.68 -5.60
C LEU A 50 0.30 -15.09 -6.12
N GLN A 51 -0.42 -15.88 -5.33
CA GLN A 51 -0.96 -17.13 -5.82
C GLN A 51 -2.14 -16.84 -6.76
N PRO A 52 -2.20 -17.47 -7.96
CA PRO A 52 -3.27 -17.25 -8.91
C PRO A 52 -4.66 -17.53 -8.32
N GLY A 53 -5.58 -16.60 -8.49
CA GLY A 53 -6.97 -16.74 -8.06
C GLY A 53 -7.23 -16.53 -6.57
N SER A 54 -6.18 -16.43 -5.75
CA SER A 54 -6.27 -16.08 -4.32
C SER A 54 -6.57 -14.59 -4.16
N LEU A 55 -7.29 -14.26 -3.07
CA LEU A 55 -7.64 -12.89 -2.73
C LEU A 55 -6.67 -12.36 -1.66
N TYR A 56 -6.03 -11.25 -1.95
CA TYR A 56 -5.14 -10.53 -1.03
C TYR A 56 -5.72 -9.15 -0.74
N ARG A 57 -5.55 -8.67 0.50
CA ARG A 57 -6.02 -7.35 0.92
C ARG A 57 -4.87 -6.51 1.44
N TYR A 58 -4.74 -5.31 0.89
CA TYR A 58 -3.68 -4.37 1.22
C TYR A 58 -4.24 -3.00 1.63
N ALA A 59 -3.71 -2.45 2.71
CA ALA A 59 -3.91 -1.08 3.11
C ALA A 59 -2.77 -0.23 2.54
N VAL A 60 -3.11 0.63 1.57
CA VAL A 60 -2.19 1.59 0.95
C VAL A 60 -2.43 2.94 1.60
N LYS A 61 -1.39 3.53 2.20
CA LYS A 61 -1.48 4.75 3.00
C LYS A 61 -0.53 5.82 2.46
N ILE A 62 -1.09 6.99 2.15
CA ILE A 62 -0.37 8.15 1.62
C ILE A 62 -0.56 9.37 2.52
N ASN A 63 0.50 10.15 2.72
CA ASN A 63 0.40 11.42 3.44
C ASN A 63 -0.30 12.48 2.57
N SER A 64 -1.35 13.12 3.09
CA SER A 64 -2.09 14.19 2.40
C SER A 64 -2.04 15.55 3.12
N GLY A 65 -1.04 15.77 4.00
CA GLY A 65 -0.84 17.00 4.76
C GLY A 65 -1.28 16.85 6.22
N SER A 66 -2.57 17.10 6.51
CA SER A 66 -3.12 17.08 7.87
C SER A 66 -3.55 15.70 8.37
N ALA A 67 -3.73 14.76 7.45
CA ALA A 67 -4.11 13.38 7.74
C ALA A 67 -3.56 12.45 6.66
N TYR A 68 -3.44 11.17 6.99
CA TYR A 68 -3.12 10.15 6.01
C TYR A 68 -4.40 9.70 5.31
N LYS A 69 -4.35 9.58 3.99
CA LYS A 69 -5.40 8.90 3.22
C LYS A 69 -5.03 7.43 3.11
N VAL A 70 -6.01 6.57 3.32
CA VAL A 70 -5.81 5.12 3.27
C VAL A 70 -6.83 4.51 2.32
N ALA A 71 -6.34 3.65 1.44
CA ALA A 71 -7.11 2.82 0.53
C ALA A 71 -6.98 1.35 0.96
N ASP A 72 -8.11 0.68 1.19
CA ASP A 72 -8.17 -0.77 1.32
C ASP A 72 -8.36 -1.34 -0.08
N VAL A 73 -7.43 -2.19 -0.48
CA VAL A 73 -7.28 -2.69 -1.85
C VAL A 73 -7.38 -4.20 -1.81
N SER A 74 -8.41 -4.75 -2.46
CA SER A 74 -8.53 -6.18 -2.72
C SER A 74 -7.93 -6.50 -4.09
N ALA A 75 -6.93 -7.38 -4.10
CA ALA A 75 -6.31 -7.89 -5.31
C ALA A 75 -6.62 -9.38 -5.47
N ARG A 76 -7.26 -9.73 -6.58
CA ARG A 76 -7.49 -11.10 -7.01
C ARG A 76 -7.17 -11.21 -8.49
N SER A 77 -6.02 -11.79 -8.79
CA SER A 77 -5.51 -11.85 -10.15
C SER A 77 -5.18 -13.25 -10.63
N TRP A 78 -5.22 -13.39 -11.95
CA TRP A 78 -4.80 -14.57 -12.71
C TRP A 78 -3.68 -14.25 -13.71
N ARG A 79 -3.21 -12.99 -13.73
CA ARG A 79 -2.15 -12.47 -14.60
C ARG A 79 -1.41 -11.33 -13.92
N ASP A 80 -0.24 -10.97 -14.41
CA ASP A 80 0.52 -9.85 -13.85
C ASP A 80 -0.26 -8.53 -13.98
N ILE A 81 -0.23 -7.70 -12.93
CA ILE A 81 -0.94 -6.42 -12.87
C ILE A 81 0.01 -5.33 -12.43
N ARG A 82 -0.13 -4.16 -13.06
CA ARG A 82 0.48 -2.92 -12.58
C ARG A 82 -0.59 -1.98 -12.04
N CYS A 83 -0.38 -1.52 -10.82
CA CYS A 83 -1.26 -0.61 -10.11
C CYS A 83 -0.52 0.68 -9.75
N ASP A 84 -0.89 1.78 -10.41
CA ASP A 84 -0.39 3.10 -10.07
C ASP A 84 -1.12 3.66 -8.85
N ILE A 85 -0.36 4.20 -7.90
CA ILE A 85 -0.90 4.64 -6.61
C ILE A 85 -1.85 5.82 -6.77
N SER A 86 -1.59 6.74 -7.70
CA SER A 86 -2.49 7.87 -7.97
C SER A 86 -3.91 7.42 -8.34
N HIS A 87 -4.06 6.28 -9.05
CA HIS A 87 -5.35 5.74 -9.45
C HIS A 87 -6.16 5.23 -8.25
N LEU A 88 -5.50 4.65 -7.25
CA LEU A 88 -6.15 4.15 -6.03
C LEU A 88 -6.85 5.26 -5.25
N PHE A 89 -6.29 6.48 -5.27
CA PHE A 89 -6.83 7.62 -4.53
C PHE A 89 -7.69 8.56 -5.37
N SER A 90 -7.71 8.39 -6.70
CA SER A 90 -8.51 9.23 -7.62
C SER A 90 -9.97 8.77 -7.74
N GLY A 91 -10.26 7.50 -7.47
CA GLY A 91 -11.60 6.91 -7.66
C GLY A 91 -12.66 7.23 -6.60
N GLY A 92 -12.32 7.96 -5.53
CA GLY A 92 -13.13 8.08 -4.32
C GLY A 92 -14.45 8.87 -4.39
N ILE A 93 -14.94 9.25 -5.57
CA ILE A 93 -16.23 9.95 -5.73
C ILE A 93 -17.24 9.15 -6.57
N ALA A 94 -16.82 8.10 -7.28
CA ALA A 94 -17.73 7.29 -8.10
C ALA A 94 -18.00 5.92 -7.45
N SER A 95 -19.29 5.64 -7.24
CA SER A 95 -19.90 4.37 -6.82
C SER A 95 -19.93 4.05 -5.31
N ARG A 96 -20.86 4.71 -4.60
CA ARG A 96 -21.59 4.02 -3.51
C ARG A 96 -22.91 3.39 -3.97
N PHE A 97 -23.28 3.57 -5.23
CA PHE A 97 -24.45 2.97 -5.84
C PHE A 97 -24.19 2.93 -7.35
N ASP A 98 -23.53 1.90 -7.84
CA ASP A 98 -23.99 1.31 -9.10
C ASP A 98 -23.45 -0.10 -9.28
N ASP A 99 -24.40 -0.97 -9.58
CA ASP A 99 -24.19 -2.34 -10.02
C ASP A 99 -23.48 -2.28 -11.38
N SER A 100 -22.54 -3.19 -11.63
CA SER A 100 -21.97 -3.52 -12.96
C SER A 100 -20.89 -2.66 -13.65
N SER A 101 -20.30 -1.59 -13.09
CA SER A 101 -19.17 -0.93 -13.79
C SER A 101 -18.10 -0.23 -12.94
N THR A 102 -17.84 -0.67 -11.71
CA THR A 102 -16.54 -0.37 -11.08
C THR A 102 -15.47 -0.99 -11.95
N SER A 103 -14.60 -0.16 -12.53
CA SER A 103 -13.50 -0.58 -13.38
C SER A 103 -12.60 -1.56 -12.62
N THR A 104 -12.93 -2.85 -12.65
CA THR A 104 -12.07 -3.96 -12.26
C THR A 104 -10.94 -4.00 -13.29
N ARG A 105 -10.06 -3.00 -13.24
CA ARG A 105 -8.84 -2.98 -14.03
C ARG A 105 -8.00 -4.13 -13.49
N ASP A 106 -8.01 -5.23 -14.24
CA ASP A 106 -7.18 -6.40 -14.03
C ASP A 106 -7.25 -7.09 -12.66
N GLY A 107 -8.38 -7.03 -11.95
CA GLY A 107 -8.55 -7.80 -10.70
C GLY A 107 -8.08 -7.08 -9.43
N VAL A 108 -7.82 -5.77 -9.51
CA VAL A 108 -7.61 -4.91 -8.34
C VAL A 108 -8.83 -4.03 -8.12
N VAL A 109 -9.33 -3.99 -6.88
CA VAL A 109 -10.50 -3.21 -6.47
C VAL A 109 -10.17 -2.41 -5.22
N VAL A 110 -10.58 -1.15 -5.18
CA VAL A 110 -10.51 -0.32 -3.96
C VAL A 110 -11.81 -0.50 -3.19
N ASP A 111 -11.77 -1.26 -2.10
CA ASP A 111 -12.95 -1.57 -1.29
C ASP A 111 -13.37 -0.36 -0.44
N ARG A 112 -12.40 0.38 0.08
CA ARG A 112 -12.66 1.48 1.03
C ARG A 112 -11.59 2.54 0.98
N LEU A 113 -12.02 3.80 1.07
CA LEU A 113 -11.16 4.96 1.30
C LEU A 113 -11.51 5.63 2.63
N TRP A 114 -10.51 5.93 3.46
CA TRP A 114 -10.70 6.67 4.71
C TRP A 114 -9.50 7.56 5.02
N ARG A 115 -9.67 8.37 6.07
CA ARG A 115 -8.61 9.20 6.63
C ARG A 115 -8.15 8.58 7.95
N ASP A 116 -6.86 8.37 8.08
CA ASP A 116 -6.21 7.97 9.31
C ASP A 116 -5.48 9.17 9.91
N TYR A 117 -5.88 9.54 11.12
CA TYR A 117 -5.32 10.66 11.89
C TYR A 117 -4.24 10.20 12.87
N ARG A 118 -3.96 8.89 12.94
CA ARG A 118 -2.88 8.37 13.78
C ARG A 118 -1.55 8.82 13.19
N ILE A 119 -0.74 9.48 14.02
CA ILE A 119 0.64 9.81 13.70
C ILE A 119 1.40 8.49 13.63
N SER A 120 1.64 8.00 12.42
CA SER A 120 2.48 6.84 12.19
C SER A 120 3.89 7.36 11.90
N CYS A 121 4.81 7.17 12.85
CA CYS A 121 6.19 7.66 12.84
C CYS A 121 7.10 7.02 11.76
N PHE A 122 6.55 6.25 10.82
CA PHE A 122 7.30 5.64 9.70
C PHE A 122 7.91 6.64 8.72
N TRP A 123 7.55 7.92 8.83
CA TRP A 123 8.00 8.99 7.94
C TRP A 123 9.08 9.89 8.56
N ASP A 124 9.40 9.69 9.84
CA ASP A 124 10.28 10.59 10.59
C ASP A 124 11.73 10.09 10.60
N ASP A 125 12.29 9.84 9.41
CA ASP A 125 13.74 9.57 9.25
C ASP A 125 14.58 10.85 9.09
N HIS A 126 14.02 12.00 9.50
CA HIS A 126 14.78 13.24 9.68
C HIS A 126 15.01 13.62 11.17
N GLN A 127 14.71 12.73 12.12
CA GLN A 127 15.04 12.91 13.53
C GLN A 127 16.11 11.93 14.03
N VAL A 128 17.09 11.55 13.20
CA VAL A 128 18.32 10.87 13.67
C VAL A 128 19.36 11.86 14.24
N GLN A 129 19.08 13.17 14.26
CA GLN A 129 20.09 14.17 14.66
C GLN A 129 19.89 14.88 16.00
N HIS A 130 18.76 14.72 16.70
CA HIS A 130 18.55 15.45 17.96
C HIS A 130 18.84 14.68 19.26
N CYS A 131 19.10 13.37 19.20
CA CYS A 131 19.46 12.56 20.39
C CYS A 131 20.97 12.36 20.61
N ARG A 132 21.85 12.94 19.78
CA ARG A 132 23.31 12.88 20.00
C ARG A 132 23.89 14.02 20.85
N SER A 133 23.07 14.96 21.32
CA SER A 133 23.58 16.12 22.10
C SER A 133 23.58 15.94 23.62
N SER A 134 23.06 14.83 24.16
CA SER A 134 23.04 14.58 25.61
C SER A 134 24.25 13.79 26.14
N GLU A 135 25.20 13.41 25.28
CA GLU A 135 26.40 12.63 25.64
C GLU A 135 27.70 13.44 25.54
N SER A 136 27.68 14.69 26.02
CA SER A 136 28.90 15.48 26.23
C SER A 136 28.89 16.32 27.53
N ALA A 137 27.97 16.05 28.45
CA ALA A 137 27.90 16.73 29.76
C ALA A 137 28.25 15.81 30.97
N ARG A 138 28.99 14.72 30.74
CA ARG A 138 29.53 13.86 31.83
C ARG A 138 31.03 13.59 31.69
N ARG A 139 31.79 14.63 31.32
CA ARG A 139 33.20 14.75 31.70
C ARG A 139 33.39 16.11 32.37
N GLY A 140 33.18 16.10 33.67
CA GLY A 140 33.63 17.09 34.64
C GLY A 140 34.03 16.30 35.87
#